data_AF-A0A7S2I949-F1
#
_entry.id   AF-A0A7S2I949-F1
#
_cell.length_a   1.000
_cell.length_b   1.000
_cell.length_c   1.000
_cell.angle_alpha   90.00
_cell.angle_beta   90.00
_cell.angle_gamma   90.00
#
_symmetry.space_group_name_H-M   'P 1'
#
loop_
_entity.id
_entity.type
_entity.pdbx_description
1 polymer ?
#
loop_
_entity_poly.entity_id
_entity_poly.type
_entity_poly.pdbx_seq_one_letter_code
_entity_poly.pdbx_strand_id
1 'polypeptide(L)'
;ALSLRADSQASRDALKCLSGFFDENTVQTRRNLRTTIEGQSLLLHKEFVDSFGKLERHVQQLDALVGALDGACDRAGARLRQSKSDTQAVLEKAAALRCESRAIDEKREVLRHFLARFRLSEADTQLVRNGDRPLDEQFFAAFERLEQVRKNARQLLSTCGQQTSGVDILHETSEVLEAAYERMFIWVQQQCRGPKSSVVARATAAAEGGA
;
A
#
# COMPACT_ATOMS: atom_id res chain seq x y z
N ALA A 1 86.65 24.70 41.32
CA ALA A 1 86.34 23.56 42.20
C ALA A 1 84.84 23.57 42.50
N LEU A 2 84.06 22.72 41.83
CA LEU A 2 82.62 22.57 42.09
C LEU A 2 82.46 21.83 43.42
N SER A 3 82.19 22.58 44.49
CA SER A 3 81.80 22.02 45.79
C SER A 3 80.44 21.36 45.64
N LEU A 4 80.44 20.02 45.47
CA LEU A 4 79.24 19.22 45.54
C LEU A 4 78.71 19.34 46.98
N ARG A 5 77.69 20.19 47.22
CA ARG A 5 77.01 20.27 48.51
C ARG A 5 76.25 18.96 48.76
N ALA A 6 76.91 18.03 49.46
CA ALA A 6 76.35 16.74 49.83
C ALA A 6 75.14 16.85 50.78
N ASP A 7 74.90 18.02 51.40
CA ASP A 7 73.86 18.21 52.42
C ASP A 7 72.45 18.51 51.87
N SER A 8 72.32 18.71 50.56
CA SER A 8 71.02 19.02 49.96
C SER A 8 70.05 17.84 50.08
N GLN A 9 68.76 18.13 50.25
CA GLN A 9 67.72 17.09 50.37
C GLN A 9 67.70 16.17 49.14
N ALA A 10 67.89 16.73 47.94
CA ALA A 10 68.01 15.97 46.70
C ALA A 10 69.23 15.03 46.69
N SER A 11 70.36 15.46 47.27
CA SER A 11 71.55 14.61 47.43
C SER A 11 71.25 13.42 48.34
N ARG A 12 70.53 13.67 49.45
CA ARG A 12 70.14 12.64 50.41
C ARG A 12 69.13 11.65 49.83
N ASP A 13 68.17 12.12 49.05
CA ASP A 13 67.17 11.27 48.41
C ASP A 13 67.78 10.44 47.26
N ALA A 14 68.68 11.03 46.46
CA ALA A 14 69.44 10.30 45.45
C ALA A 14 70.34 9.22 46.07
N LEU A 15 71.00 9.52 47.18
CA LEU A 15 71.81 8.55 47.93
C LEU A 15 70.97 7.45 48.59
N LYS A 16 69.76 7.77 49.08
CA LYS A 16 68.82 6.76 49.57
C LYS A 16 68.37 5.82 48.46
N CYS A 17 68.03 6.34 47.28
CA CYS A 17 67.74 5.51 46.11
C CYS A 17 68.93 4.60 45.77
N LEU A 18 70.16 5.14 45.78
CA LEU A 18 71.38 4.38 45.53
C LEU A 18 71.67 3.30 46.60
N SER A 19 71.28 3.52 47.85
CA SER A 19 71.45 2.54 48.92
C SER A 19 70.65 1.25 48.70
N GLY A 20 69.56 1.31 47.92
CA GLY A 20 68.79 0.13 47.52
C GLY A 20 69.46 -0.74 46.44
N PHE A 21 70.57 -0.29 45.85
CA PHE A 21 71.27 -1.04 44.79
C PHE A 21 72.35 -1.99 45.34
N PHE A 22 72.76 -1.86 46.61
CA PHE A 22 73.84 -2.67 47.19
C PHE A 22 73.65 -2.90 48.69
N ASP A 23 73.81 -4.15 49.13
CA ASP A 23 73.80 -4.52 50.57
C ASP A 23 75.18 -4.33 51.24
N GLU A 24 76.29 -4.41 50.48
CA GLU A 24 77.66 -4.29 51.01
C GLU A 24 78.60 -3.40 50.17
N ASN A 25 79.33 -2.51 50.86
CA ASN A 25 80.25 -1.52 50.27
C ASN A 25 81.67 -2.09 50.06
N THR A 26 81.84 -2.96 49.08
CA THR A 26 83.12 -3.55 48.67
C THR A 26 83.80 -2.76 47.55
N VAL A 27 85.07 -3.07 47.27
CA VAL A 27 85.82 -2.45 46.15
C VAL A 27 85.24 -2.89 44.79
N GLN A 28 84.80 -4.15 44.68
CA GLN A 28 84.10 -4.66 43.51
C GLN A 28 82.75 -3.95 43.28
N THR A 29 81.90 -3.78 44.31
CA THR A 29 80.60 -3.11 44.15
C THR A 29 80.76 -1.65 43.73
N ARG A 30 81.76 -0.92 44.26
CA ARG A 30 82.08 0.44 43.80
C ARG A 30 82.57 0.53 42.36
N ARG A 31 83.38 -0.43 41.90
CA ARG A 31 83.86 -0.48 40.50
C ARG A 31 82.73 -0.80 39.52
N ASN A 32 81.79 -1.64 39.91
CA ASN A 32 80.68 -2.10 39.07
C ASN A 32 79.40 -1.26 39.23
N LEU A 33 79.40 -0.27 40.14
CA LEU A 33 78.24 0.55 40.52
C LEU A 33 77.59 1.22 39.32
N ARG A 34 78.42 1.83 38.48
CA ARG A 34 78.00 2.48 37.24
C ARG A 34 77.32 1.49 36.30
N THR A 35 77.96 0.35 36.05
CA THR A 35 77.43 -0.71 35.18
C THR A 35 76.10 -1.26 35.71
N THR A 36 75.96 -1.36 37.02
CA THR A 36 74.73 -1.88 37.67
C THR A 36 73.58 -0.89 37.52
N ILE A 37 73.84 0.41 37.75
CA ILE A 37 72.85 1.49 37.58
C ILE A 37 72.45 1.64 36.11
N GLU A 38 73.44 1.63 35.20
CA GLU A 38 73.19 1.66 33.75
C GLU A 38 72.38 0.43 33.31
N GLY A 39 72.67 -0.77 33.83
CA GLY A 39 71.92 -1.99 33.54
C GLY A 39 70.46 -1.94 34.02
N GLN A 40 70.20 -1.46 35.24
CA GLN A 40 68.83 -1.27 35.74
C GLN A 40 68.08 -0.18 34.98
N SER A 41 68.73 0.94 34.65
CA SER A 41 68.14 1.99 33.82
C SER A 41 67.74 1.46 32.44
N LEU A 42 68.59 0.63 31.83
CA LEU A 42 68.32 0.00 30.55
C LEU A 42 67.15 -0.99 30.64
N LEU A 43 67.04 -1.76 31.73
CA LEU A 43 65.88 -2.60 32.04
C LEU A 43 64.59 -1.79 32.14
N LEU A 44 64.60 -0.71 32.94
CA LEU A 44 63.47 0.20 33.12
C LEU A 44 63.02 0.83 31.80
N HIS A 45 63.98 1.29 30.98
CA HIS A 45 63.66 1.82 29.65
C HIS A 45 63.08 0.76 28.72
N LYS A 46 63.58 -0.49 28.80
CA LYS A 46 63.05 -1.59 27.99
C LYS A 46 61.61 -1.93 28.38
N GLU A 47 61.33 -1.96 29.69
CA GLU A 47 60.00 -2.21 30.24
C GLU A 47 59.04 -1.05 29.91
N PHE A 48 59.52 0.18 29.99
CA PHE A 48 58.77 1.36 29.55
C PHE A 48 58.41 1.28 28.08
N VAL A 49 59.36 0.98 27.18
CA VAL A 49 59.12 0.84 25.74
C VAL A 49 58.13 -0.29 25.46
N ASP A 50 58.24 -1.42 26.15
CA ASP A 50 57.30 -2.55 25.97
C ASP A 50 55.87 -2.18 26.43
N SER A 51 55.74 -1.47 27.54
CA SER A 51 54.46 -0.96 28.03
C SER A 51 53.86 0.11 27.10
N PHE A 52 54.68 1.02 26.58
CA PHE A 52 54.26 2.07 25.67
C PHE A 52 53.82 1.48 24.32
N GLY A 53 54.52 0.46 23.83
CA GLY A 53 54.13 -0.28 22.62
C GLY A 53 52.79 -1.02 22.76
N LYS A 54 52.36 -1.37 23.98
CA LYS A 54 50.99 -1.86 24.23
C LYS A 54 49.98 -0.72 24.11
N LEU A 55 50.28 0.46 24.65
CA LEU A 55 49.40 1.63 24.55
C LEU A 55 49.24 2.09 23.09
N GLU A 56 50.34 2.16 22.34
CA GLU A 56 50.33 2.51 20.91
C GLU A 56 49.39 1.60 20.11
N ARG A 57 49.46 0.28 20.34
CA ARG A 57 48.57 -0.69 19.70
C ARG A 57 47.10 -0.47 20.03
N HIS A 58 46.77 -0.13 21.28
CA HIS A 58 45.38 0.19 21.65
C HIS A 58 44.89 1.46 20.97
N VAL A 59 45.74 2.49 20.83
CA VAL A 59 45.39 3.72 20.12
C VAL A 59 45.17 3.43 18.62
N GLN A 60 46.04 2.63 17.99
CA GLN A 60 45.87 2.21 16.60
C GLN A 60 44.58 1.40 16.38
N GLN A 61 44.22 0.52 17.32
CA GLN A 61 42.96 -0.21 17.27
C GLN A 61 41.75 0.71 17.42
N LEU A 62 41.83 1.70 18.29
CA LEU A 62 40.75 2.66 18.50
C LEU A 62 40.55 3.52 17.24
N ASP A 63 41.63 3.97 16.60
CA ASP A 63 41.57 4.70 15.33
C ASP A 63 40.91 3.86 14.23
N ALA A 64 41.32 2.58 14.10
CA ALA A 64 40.70 1.66 13.15
C ALA A 64 39.20 1.43 13.43
N LEU A 65 38.80 1.33 14.70
CA LEU A 65 37.40 1.20 15.09
C LEU A 65 36.58 2.46 14.79
N VAL A 66 37.14 3.65 15.03
CA VAL A 66 36.50 4.92 14.70
C VAL A 66 36.31 5.06 13.20
N GLY A 67 37.34 4.74 12.39
CA GLY A 67 37.22 4.74 10.94
C GLY A 67 36.19 3.72 10.42
N ALA A 68 36.12 2.54 11.05
CA ALA A 68 35.10 1.54 10.73
C ALA A 68 33.68 2.00 11.07
N LEU A 69 33.53 2.68 12.21
CA LEU A 69 32.26 3.26 12.65
C LEU A 69 31.81 4.39 11.72
N ASP A 70 32.71 5.29 11.36
CA ASP A 70 32.43 6.40 10.44
C ASP A 70 31.96 5.87 9.07
N GLY A 71 32.69 4.90 8.52
CA GLY A 71 32.26 4.23 7.29
C GLY A 71 30.94 3.47 7.43
N ALA A 72 30.63 2.93 8.61
CA ALA A 72 29.34 2.29 8.86
C ALA A 72 28.19 3.31 8.91
N CYS A 73 28.41 4.47 9.56
CA CYS A 73 27.48 5.58 9.60
C CYS A 73 27.20 6.14 8.20
N ASP A 74 28.23 6.29 7.37
CA ASP A 74 28.09 6.73 5.97
C ASP A 74 27.26 5.75 5.14
N ARG A 75 27.56 4.44 5.25
CA ARG A 75 26.78 3.40 4.57
C ARG A 75 25.32 3.39 5.03
N ALA A 76 25.07 3.50 6.34
CA ALA A 76 23.73 3.56 6.88
C ALA A 76 22.98 4.81 6.38
N GLY A 77 23.66 5.96 6.36
CA GLY A 77 23.13 7.22 5.84
C GLY A 77 22.78 7.14 4.36
N ALA A 78 23.67 6.57 3.54
CA ALA A 78 23.43 6.37 2.11
C ALA A 78 22.23 5.43 1.86
N ARG A 79 22.16 4.30 2.58
CA ARG A 79 21.03 3.37 2.48
C ARG A 79 19.71 3.99 2.90
N LEU A 80 19.71 4.81 3.96
CA LEU A 80 18.51 5.51 4.41
C LEU A 80 18.04 6.54 3.37
N ARG A 81 18.95 7.31 2.78
CA ARG A 81 18.62 8.26 1.69
C ARG A 81 18.04 7.53 0.47
N GLN A 82 18.65 6.41 0.08
CA GLN A 82 18.16 5.59 -1.03
C GLN A 82 16.76 5.05 -0.73
N SER A 83 16.57 4.42 0.43
CA SER A 83 15.28 3.86 0.84
C SER A 83 14.19 4.95 0.92
N LYS A 84 14.53 6.15 1.38
CA LYS A 84 13.61 7.31 1.37
C LYS A 84 13.22 7.69 -0.06
N SER A 85 14.18 7.75 -0.98
CA SER A 85 13.94 8.04 -2.40
C SER A 85 13.04 6.98 -3.06
N ASP A 86 13.33 5.71 -2.83
CA ASP A 86 12.56 4.60 -3.39
C ASP A 86 11.12 4.60 -2.84
N THR A 87 10.97 4.81 -1.53
CA THR A 87 9.66 4.91 -0.88
C THR A 87 8.86 6.09 -1.43
N GLN A 88 9.50 7.23 -1.65
CA GLN A 88 8.87 8.41 -2.24
C GLN A 88 8.34 8.12 -3.66
N ALA A 89 9.16 7.47 -4.50
CA ALA A 89 8.73 7.10 -5.86
C ALA A 89 7.56 6.10 -5.85
N VAL A 90 7.53 5.15 -4.91
CA VAL A 90 6.40 4.24 -4.72
C VAL A 90 5.15 4.98 -4.26
N LEU A 91 5.28 5.92 -3.31
CA LEU A 91 4.17 6.75 -2.84
C LEU A 91 3.57 7.60 -3.97
N GLU A 92 4.40 8.19 -4.82
CA GLU A 92 3.96 8.97 -5.97
C GLU A 92 3.18 8.12 -6.98
N LYS A 93 3.70 6.94 -7.31
CA LYS A 93 2.98 5.98 -8.18
C LYS A 93 1.66 5.52 -7.56
N ALA A 94 1.65 5.23 -6.26
CA ALA A 94 0.43 4.84 -5.56
C ALA A 94 -0.61 5.98 -5.53
N ALA A 95 -0.17 7.23 -5.37
CA ALA A 95 -1.04 8.39 -5.45
C ALA A 95 -1.65 8.57 -6.84
N ALA A 96 -0.84 8.42 -7.90
CA ALA A 96 -1.33 8.48 -9.28
C ALA A 96 -2.40 7.40 -9.56
N LEU A 97 -2.14 6.14 -9.17
CA LEU A 97 -3.09 5.05 -9.33
C LEU A 97 -4.39 5.27 -8.53
N ARG A 98 -4.31 5.87 -7.34
CA ARG A 98 -5.50 6.22 -6.56
C ARG A 98 -6.36 7.27 -7.26
N CYS A 99 -5.74 8.29 -7.86
CA CYS A 99 -6.46 9.29 -8.65
C CYS A 99 -7.13 8.66 -9.87
N GLU A 100 -6.43 7.76 -10.57
CA GLU A 100 -6.99 7.04 -11.71
C GLU A 100 -8.16 6.13 -11.31
N SER A 101 -8.01 5.35 -10.23
CA SER A 101 -9.08 4.50 -9.68
C SER A 101 -10.32 5.32 -9.37
N ARG A 102 -10.16 6.47 -8.71
CA ARG A 102 -11.29 7.36 -8.40
C ARG A 102 -12.00 7.85 -9.65
N ALA A 103 -11.25 8.25 -10.69
CA ALA A 103 -11.84 8.69 -11.95
C ALA A 103 -12.60 7.55 -12.66
N ILE A 104 -12.10 6.31 -12.57
CA ILE A 104 -12.78 5.12 -13.08
C ILE A 104 -14.05 4.84 -12.28
N ASP A 105 -14.00 4.93 -10.95
CA ASP A 105 -15.16 4.70 -10.08
C ASP A 105 -16.27 5.74 -10.32
N GLU A 106 -15.91 7.00 -10.49
CA GLU A 106 -16.85 8.07 -10.84
C GLU A 106 -17.52 7.78 -12.20
N LYS A 107 -16.74 7.40 -13.23
CA LYS A 107 -17.28 6.99 -14.54
C LYS A 107 -18.18 5.75 -14.42
N ARG A 108 -17.80 4.78 -13.61
CA ARG A 108 -18.55 3.55 -13.37
C ARG A 108 -19.90 3.86 -12.72
N GLU A 109 -19.96 4.75 -11.73
CA GLU A 109 -21.23 5.15 -11.11
C GLU A 109 -22.14 5.88 -12.11
N VAL A 110 -21.59 6.78 -12.94
CA VAL A 110 -22.36 7.42 -14.01
C VAL A 110 -22.93 6.38 -14.98
N LEU A 111 -22.11 5.42 -15.43
CA LEU A 111 -22.56 4.34 -16.31
C LEU A 111 -23.62 3.45 -15.63
N ARG A 112 -23.46 3.15 -14.34
CA ARG A 112 -24.43 2.36 -13.57
C ARG A 112 -25.78 3.05 -13.52
N HIS A 113 -25.80 4.35 -13.23
CA HIS A 113 -27.03 5.15 -13.24
C HIS A 113 -27.64 5.26 -14.64
N PHE A 114 -26.80 5.42 -15.67
CA PHE A 114 -27.25 5.45 -17.06
C PHE A 114 -27.92 4.13 -17.44
N LEU A 115 -27.28 2.98 -17.19
CA LEU A 115 -27.83 1.66 -17.50
C LEU A 115 -29.12 1.39 -16.72
N ALA A 116 -29.17 1.72 -15.42
CA ALA A 116 -30.38 1.54 -14.62
C ALA A 116 -31.59 2.35 -15.15
N ARG A 117 -31.33 3.48 -15.83
CA ARG A 117 -32.38 4.38 -16.34
C ARG A 117 -32.78 4.11 -17.80
N PHE A 118 -31.84 3.61 -18.60
CA PHE A 118 -31.98 3.51 -20.05
C PHE A 118 -31.91 2.08 -20.60
N ARG A 119 -31.64 1.08 -19.77
CA ARG A 119 -31.65 -0.34 -20.15
C ARG A 119 -32.67 -1.09 -19.31
N LEU A 120 -33.45 -1.94 -19.98
CA LEU A 120 -34.29 -2.90 -19.30
C LEU A 120 -33.43 -4.09 -18.83
N SER A 121 -33.66 -4.57 -17.61
CA SER A 121 -32.91 -5.73 -17.10
C SER A 121 -33.20 -6.96 -17.95
N GLU A 122 -32.23 -7.86 -18.12
CA GLU A 122 -32.41 -9.08 -18.91
C GLU A 122 -33.58 -9.94 -18.39
N ALA A 123 -33.75 -10.01 -17.07
CA ALA A 123 -34.87 -10.70 -16.43
C ALA A 123 -36.22 -10.09 -16.85
N ASP A 124 -36.30 -8.76 -16.96
CA ASP A 124 -37.52 -8.05 -17.35
C ASP A 124 -37.79 -8.21 -18.85
N THR A 125 -36.74 -8.15 -19.67
CA THR A 125 -36.84 -8.43 -21.10
C THR A 125 -37.37 -9.84 -21.36
N GLN A 126 -36.91 -10.83 -20.58
CA GLN A 126 -37.43 -12.19 -20.64
C GLN A 126 -38.89 -12.26 -20.17
N LEU A 127 -39.27 -11.56 -19.09
CA LEU A 127 -40.67 -11.50 -18.64
C LEU A 127 -41.59 -10.98 -19.74
N VAL A 128 -41.13 -9.99 -20.51
CA VAL A 128 -41.91 -9.39 -21.61
C VAL A 128 -41.94 -10.28 -22.85
N ARG A 129 -40.79 -10.82 -23.30
CA ARG A 129 -40.69 -11.60 -24.55
C ARG A 129 -41.16 -13.05 -24.47
N ASN A 130 -41.12 -13.68 -23.30
CA ASN A 130 -41.40 -15.12 -23.18
C ASN A 130 -42.89 -15.43 -23.39
N GLY A 131 -43.24 -15.91 -24.59
CA GLY A 131 -44.62 -16.26 -24.99
C GLY A 131 -45.28 -17.37 -24.16
N ASP A 132 -44.50 -18.27 -23.57
CA ASP A 132 -45.02 -19.42 -22.81
C ASP A 132 -45.51 -19.08 -21.40
N ARG A 133 -45.26 -17.85 -20.91
CA ARG A 133 -45.75 -17.42 -19.59
C ARG A 133 -47.15 -16.80 -19.68
N PRO A 134 -47.99 -16.95 -18.65
CA PRO A 134 -49.23 -16.18 -18.54
C PRO A 134 -48.93 -14.68 -18.43
N LEU A 135 -49.89 -13.84 -18.82
CA LEU A 135 -49.85 -12.40 -18.54
C LEU A 135 -50.20 -12.17 -17.07
N ASP A 136 -49.17 -12.07 -16.24
CA ASP A 136 -49.26 -11.86 -14.80
C ASP A 136 -48.87 -10.42 -14.41
N GLU A 137 -48.98 -10.09 -13.13
CA GLU A 137 -48.61 -8.77 -12.60
C GLU A 137 -47.13 -8.43 -12.86
N GLN A 138 -46.25 -9.44 -12.89
CA GLN A 138 -44.82 -9.28 -13.16
C GLN A 138 -44.56 -8.85 -14.61
N PHE A 139 -45.33 -9.38 -15.57
CA PHE A 139 -45.30 -8.92 -16.94
C PHE A 139 -45.68 -7.44 -17.05
N PHE A 140 -46.79 -7.00 -16.44
CA PHE A 140 -47.21 -5.60 -16.51
C PHE A 140 -46.22 -4.66 -15.81
N ALA A 141 -45.62 -5.08 -14.70
CA ALA A 141 -44.56 -4.32 -14.04
C ALA A 141 -43.26 -4.22 -14.88
N ALA A 142 -42.92 -5.26 -15.64
CA ALA A 142 -41.81 -5.22 -16.60
C ALA A 142 -42.15 -4.35 -17.84
N PHE A 143 -43.40 -4.40 -18.29
CA PHE A 143 -43.91 -3.60 -19.40
C PHE A 143 -43.95 -2.10 -19.07
N GLU A 144 -44.41 -1.72 -17.87
CA GLU A 144 -44.40 -0.33 -17.41
C GLU A 144 -42.96 0.21 -17.32
N ARG A 145 -42.01 -0.62 -16.86
CA ARG A 145 -40.58 -0.27 -16.88
C ARG A 145 -40.05 -0.07 -18.30
N LEU A 146 -40.45 -0.92 -19.26
CA LEU A 146 -40.09 -0.77 -20.68
C LEU A 146 -40.62 0.54 -21.27
N GLU A 147 -41.88 0.91 -20.99
CA GLU A 147 -42.44 2.19 -21.43
C GLU A 147 -41.71 3.38 -20.81
N GLN A 148 -41.37 3.28 -19.52
CA GLN A 148 -40.62 4.32 -18.83
C GLN A 148 -39.22 4.50 -19.41
N VAL A 149 -38.50 3.42 -19.72
CA VAL A 149 -37.19 3.47 -20.41
C VAL A 149 -37.32 4.18 -21.76
N ARG A 150 -38.34 3.81 -22.55
CA ARG A 150 -38.62 4.43 -23.86
C ARG A 150 -38.94 5.93 -23.74
N LYS A 151 -39.72 6.32 -22.72
CA LYS A 151 -40.01 7.73 -22.42
C LYS A 151 -38.74 8.50 -22.06
N ASN A 152 -37.87 7.91 -21.25
CA ASN A 152 -36.58 8.51 -20.89
C ASN A 152 -35.72 8.71 -22.14
N ALA A 153 -35.65 7.72 -23.04
CA ALA A 153 -34.89 7.81 -24.29
C ALA A 153 -35.41 8.92 -25.22
N ARG A 154 -36.74 9.10 -25.32
CA ARG A 154 -37.33 10.23 -26.04
C ARG A 154 -36.91 11.58 -25.44
N GLN A 155 -36.94 11.70 -24.11
CA GLN A 155 -36.47 12.91 -23.42
C GLN A 155 -34.98 13.15 -23.67
N LEU A 156 -34.15 12.10 -23.65
CA LEU A 156 -32.72 12.19 -23.95
C LEU A 156 -32.47 12.78 -25.34
N LEU A 157 -33.23 12.34 -26.35
CA LEU A 157 -33.17 12.87 -27.72
C LEU A 157 -33.62 14.32 -27.82
N SER A 158 -34.69 14.69 -27.10
CA SER A 158 -35.24 16.05 -27.14
C SER A 158 -34.37 17.07 -26.39
N THR A 159 -33.70 16.67 -25.30
CA THR A 159 -33.02 17.61 -24.40
C THR A 159 -31.50 17.66 -24.61
N CYS A 160 -30.86 16.54 -24.99
CA CYS A 160 -29.40 16.43 -24.91
C CYS A 160 -28.69 16.34 -26.26
N GLY A 161 -29.43 16.26 -27.39
CA GLY A 161 -28.83 16.21 -28.73
C GLY A 161 -27.96 14.97 -29.02
N GLN A 162 -27.84 14.03 -28.07
CA GLN A 162 -27.16 12.73 -28.24
C GLN A 162 -28.05 11.79 -29.05
N GLN A 163 -28.05 12.00 -30.37
CA GLN A 163 -28.94 11.31 -31.30
C GLN A 163 -28.66 9.81 -31.37
N THR A 164 -27.39 9.39 -31.41
CA THR A 164 -27.03 7.98 -31.66
C THR A 164 -27.51 7.04 -30.54
N SER A 165 -27.09 7.27 -29.29
CA SER A 165 -27.47 6.37 -28.19
C SER A 165 -28.97 6.39 -27.88
N GLY A 166 -29.62 7.57 -27.99
CA GLY A 166 -31.06 7.66 -27.80
C GLY A 166 -31.84 6.91 -28.89
N VAL A 167 -31.40 6.98 -30.15
CA VAL A 167 -32.01 6.23 -31.26
C VAL A 167 -31.80 4.72 -31.09
N ASP A 168 -30.61 4.29 -30.69
CA ASP A 168 -30.31 2.86 -30.47
C ASP A 168 -31.19 2.28 -29.35
N ILE A 169 -31.33 2.99 -28.23
CA ILE A 169 -32.21 2.57 -27.13
C ILE A 169 -33.67 2.52 -27.60
N LEU A 170 -34.12 3.49 -28.40
CA LEU A 170 -35.47 3.47 -28.95
C LEU A 170 -35.68 2.29 -29.91
N HIS A 171 -34.69 1.93 -30.69
CA HIS A 171 -34.74 0.78 -31.58
C HIS A 171 -34.87 -0.53 -30.76
N GLU A 172 -33.95 -0.76 -29.82
CA GLU A 172 -33.95 -1.94 -28.95
C GLU A 172 -35.28 -2.07 -28.18
N THR A 173 -35.77 -0.98 -27.59
CA THR A 173 -37.05 -1.00 -26.87
C THR A 173 -38.26 -1.20 -27.78
N SER A 174 -38.18 -0.82 -29.06
CA SER A 174 -39.28 -1.06 -30.02
C SER A 174 -39.42 -2.55 -30.33
N GLU A 175 -38.30 -3.26 -30.53
CA GLU A 175 -38.32 -4.71 -30.76
C GLU A 175 -38.95 -5.48 -29.59
N VAL A 176 -38.63 -5.07 -28.35
CA VAL A 176 -39.22 -5.70 -27.15
C VAL A 176 -40.70 -5.35 -27.02
N LEU A 177 -41.11 -4.12 -27.37
CA LEU A 177 -42.52 -3.71 -27.36
C LEU A 177 -43.35 -4.46 -28.40
N GLU A 178 -42.82 -4.67 -29.61
CA GLU A 178 -43.52 -5.44 -30.65
C GLU A 178 -43.82 -6.86 -30.19
N ALA A 179 -42.83 -7.55 -29.60
CA ALA A 179 -43.03 -8.87 -29.00
C ALA A 179 -44.05 -8.86 -27.85
N ALA A 180 -44.06 -7.81 -27.02
CA ALA A 180 -45.03 -7.64 -25.95
C ALA A 180 -46.46 -7.50 -26.48
N TYR A 181 -46.66 -6.66 -27.51
CA TYR A 181 -47.95 -6.41 -28.13
C TYR A 181 -48.49 -7.65 -28.84
N GLU A 182 -47.65 -8.39 -29.55
CA GLU A 182 -48.03 -9.65 -30.19
C GLU A 182 -48.54 -10.66 -29.14
N ARG A 183 -47.84 -10.77 -28.01
CA ARG A 183 -48.25 -11.66 -26.91
C ARG A 183 -49.56 -11.24 -26.27
N MET A 184 -49.74 -9.94 -25.99
CA MET A 184 -51.01 -9.40 -25.48
C MET A 184 -52.15 -9.68 -26.48
N PHE A 185 -51.91 -9.48 -27.77
CA PHE A 185 -52.89 -9.71 -28.82
C PHE A 185 -53.32 -11.19 -28.89
N ILE A 186 -52.36 -12.12 -28.92
CA ILE A 186 -52.63 -13.57 -28.93
C ILE A 186 -53.43 -13.97 -27.69
N TRP A 187 -53.04 -13.47 -26.52
CA TRP A 187 -53.75 -13.78 -25.28
C TRP A 187 -55.19 -13.26 -25.30
N VAL A 188 -55.42 -12.00 -25.71
CA VAL A 188 -56.78 -11.46 -25.83
C VAL A 188 -57.60 -12.28 -26.83
N GLN A 189 -57.02 -12.67 -27.95
CA GLN A 189 -57.68 -13.50 -28.95
C GLN A 189 -58.04 -14.89 -28.40
N GLN A 190 -57.17 -15.49 -27.58
CA GLN A 190 -57.46 -16.74 -26.88
C GLN A 190 -58.60 -16.59 -25.86
N GLN A 191 -58.64 -15.51 -25.08
CA GLN A 191 -59.75 -15.25 -24.15
C GLN A 191 -61.08 -15.05 -24.88
N CYS A 192 -61.07 -14.36 -26.02
CA CYS A 192 -62.26 -14.18 -26.85
C CYS A 192 -62.72 -15.45 -27.59
N ARG A 193 -61.81 -16.42 -27.81
CA ARG A 193 -62.08 -17.72 -28.44
C ARG A 193 -62.35 -18.85 -27.44
N GLY A 194 -61.97 -18.67 -26.17
CA GLY A 194 -62.33 -19.55 -25.06
C GLY A 194 -63.83 -19.77 -24.99
N PRO A 195 -64.31 -20.85 -24.35
CA PRO A 195 -65.72 -21.23 -24.40
C PRO A 195 -66.57 -20.01 -24.06
N LYS A 196 -67.59 -19.75 -24.88
CA LYS A 196 -68.71 -18.85 -24.54
C LYS A 196 -69.37 -19.38 -23.27
N SER A 197 -68.70 -19.23 -22.13
CA SER A 197 -69.10 -19.81 -20.87
C SER A 197 -70.08 -18.85 -20.23
N SER A 198 -71.35 -19.21 -20.42
CA SER A 198 -72.48 -18.94 -19.54
C SER A 198 -73.09 -17.54 -19.46
N VAL A 199 -72.45 -16.44 -19.87
CA VAL A 199 -73.12 -15.13 -19.77
C VAL A 199 -74.22 -14.97 -20.82
N VAL A 200 -74.03 -15.48 -22.04
CA VAL A 200 -75.02 -15.36 -23.13
C VAL A 200 -76.11 -16.43 -23.05
N ALA A 201 -75.83 -17.60 -22.45
CA ALA A 201 -76.84 -18.64 -22.23
C ALA A 201 -77.82 -18.27 -21.08
N ARG A 202 -77.37 -17.48 -20.09
CA ARG A 202 -78.26 -17.01 -19.00
C ARG A 202 -79.22 -15.90 -19.44
N ALA A 203 -78.91 -15.17 -20.51
CA ALA A 203 -79.78 -14.14 -21.08
C ALA A 203 -80.89 -14.73 -21.98
N THR A 204 -80.62 -15.87 -22.63
CA THR A 204 -81.60 -16.54 -23.50
C THR A 204 -82.55 -17.46 -22.72
N ALA A 205 -82.08 -18.13 -21.66
CA ALA A 205 -82.95 -18.92 -20.78
C ALA A 205 -83.92 -18.07 -19.94
N ALA A 206 -83.60 -16.79 -19.67
CA ALA A 206 -84.49 -15.87 -18.95
C ALA A 206 -85.62 -15.29 -19.82
N ALA A 207 -85.54 -15.42 -21.15
CA ALA A 207 -86.56 -14.93 -22.08
C ALA A 207 -87.60 -16.00 -22.45
N GLU A 208 -87.27 -17.29 -22.35
CA GLU A 208 -88.17 -18.40 -22.73
C GLU A 208 -88.94 -19.02 -21.55
N GLY A 209 -88.63 -18.65 -20.29
CA GLY A 209 -89.32 -19.14 -19.09
C GLY A 209 -90.43 -18.25 -18.54
N GLY A 210 -90.84 -17.21 -19.29
CA GLY A 210 -91.88 -16.26 -18.91
C GLY A 210 -93.05 -16.23 -19.89
N ALA A 211 -93.78 -17.33 -19.97
CA ALA A 211 -95.12 -17.41 -20.56
C ALA A 211 -96.00 -18.30 -19.68
#